data_AF-A0A4R3AKE7-F1
#
_entry.id   AF-A0A4R3AKE7-F1
#
_cell.length_a   1.000
_cell.length_b   1.000
_cell.length_c   1.000
_cell.angle_alpha   90.00
_cell.angle_beta   90.00
_cell.angle_gamma   90.00
#
_symmetry.space_group_name_H-M   'P 1'
#
loop_
_entity.id
_entity.type
_entity.pdbx_description
1 polymer ?
#
loop_
_entity_poly.entity_id
_entity_poly.type
_entity_poly.pdbx_seq_one_letter_code
_entity_poly.pdbx_strand_id
1 'polypeptide(L)'
;MIQVTKAKDPLGFYALVISFDCDPKRKDSLILAVREELHKLQKEGVIQEELDKFISEESRKYELQAKSNQFWLSYLKGQWDKKESLDQFLKYPHLLKTIHLKEINKYCHS
;
A
#
# COMPACT_ATOMS: atom_id res chain seq x y z
N MET A 1 9.12 8.00 0.28
CA MET A 1 7.72 7.82 -0.13
C MET A 1 7.58 6.50 -0.88
N ILE A 2 6.73 5.61 -0.38
CA ILE A 2 6.35 4.38 -1.09
C ILE A 2 5.02 4.65 -1.77
N GLN A 3 4.97 4.51 -3.09
CA GLN A 3 3.76 4.67 -3.89
C GLN A 3 3.42 3.35 -4.56
N VAL A 4 2.21 2.85 -4.33
CA VAL A 4 1.67 1.71 -5.06
C VAL A 4 0.81 2.27 -6.19
N THR A 5 1.18 1.98 -7.43
CA THR A 5 0.38 2.31 -8.60
C THR A 5 -0.29 1.05 -9.11
N LYS A 6 -1.61 1.11 -9.27
CA LYS A 6 -2.43 0.03 -9.82
C LYS A 6 -3.18 0.55 -11.04
N ALA A 7 -3.01 -0.09 -12.18
CA ALA A 7 -3.89 0.11 -13.35
C ALA A 7 -4.86 -1.07 -13.43
N LYS A 8 -6.15 -0.78 -13.70
CA LYS A 8 -7.20 -1.80 -13.80
C LYS A 8 -7.45 -2.20 -15.26
N ASP A 9 -7.32 -1.27 -16.20
CA ASP A 9 -7.56 -1.46 -17.63
C ASP A 9 -6.46 -0.80 -18.48
N PRO A 10 -6.09 -1.35 -19.66
CA PRO A 10 -6.46 -2.67 -20.20
C PRO A 10 -5.52 -3.80 -19.73
N LEU A 11 -4.31 -3.47 -19.27
CA LEU A 11 -3.38 -4.41 -18.67
C LEU A 11 -3.37 -4.16 -17.17
N GLY A 12 -3.99 -5.07 -16.42
CA GLY A 12 -3.97 -5.02 -14.96
C GLY A 12 -2.55 -5.22 -14.45
N PHE A 13 -1.88 -4.15 -14.04
CA PHE A 13 -0.54 -4.24 -13.44
C PHE A 13 -0.51 -3.57 -12.07
N TYR A 14 0.35 -4.13 -11.21
CA TYR A 14 0.71 -3.58 -9.91
C TYR A 14 2.17 -3.16 -9.98
N ALA A 15 2.44 -1.89 -9.72
CA ALA A 15 3.80 -1.35 -9.64
C ALA A 15 4.02 -0.79 -8.23
N LEU A 16 5.01 -1.32 -7.53
CA LEU A 16 5.52 -0.76 -6.28
C LEU A 16 6.67 0.19 -6.61
N VAL A 17 6.46 1.49 -6.39
CA VAL A 17 7.47 2.53 -6.60
C VAL A 17 7.97 2.97 -5.23
N ILE A 18 9.23 2.66 -4.93
CA ILE A 18 9.91 3.09 -3.71
C ILE A 18 10.78 4.29 -4.08
N SER A 19 10.42 5.48 -3.60
CA SER A 19 11.18 6.71 -3.82
C SER A 19 11.73 7.22 -2.49
N PHE A 20 13.02 7.48 -2.40
CA PHE A 20 13.65 8.09 -1.23
C PHE A 20 14.66 9.13 -1.67
N ASP A 21 14.63 10.30 -1.04
CA ASP A 21 15.66 11.32 -1.23
C ASP A 21 16.88 10.94 -0.39
N CYS A 22 18.03 10.73 -1.04
CA CYS A 22 19.27 10.40 -0.34
C CYS A 22 20.46 11.17 -0.91
N ASP A 23 21.44 11.43 -0.05
CA ASP A 23 22.77 11.88 -0.46
C ASP A 23 23.37 10.97 -1.55
N PRO A 24 23.90 11.54 -2.64
CA PRO A 24 24.43 10.77 -3.77
C PRO A 24 25.61 9.85 -3.39
N LYS A 25 26.25 10.09 -2.23
CA LYS A 25 27.32 9.25 -1.69
C LYS A 25 26.83 7.94 -1.05
N ARG A 26 25.55 7.84 -0.67
CA ARG A 26 24.95 6.67 0.01
C ARG A 26 23.91 5.94 -0.83
N LYS A 27 23.60 6.46 -2.03
CA LYS A 27 22.59 5.90 -2.95
C LYS A 27 22.78 4.40 -3.20
N ASP A 28 24.01 3.94 -3.46
CA ASP A 28 24.27 2.57 -3.89
C ASP A 28 24.11 1.57 -2.72
N SER A 29 24.51 1.98 -1.52
CA SER A 29 24.33 1.19 -0.30
C SER A 29 22.86 1.07 0.10
N LEU A 30 22.06 2.12 -0.08
CA LEU A 30 20.63 2.06 0.20
C LEU A 30 19.88 1.23 -0.84
N ILE A 31 20.24 1.29 -2.12
CA ILE A 31 19.65 0.43 -3.16
C ILE A 31 19.92 -1.04 -2.85
N LEU A 32 21.15 -1.38 -2.40
CA LEU A 32 21.49 -2.73 -1.96
C LEU A 32 20.69 -3.16 -0.74
N ALA A 33 20.61 -2.31 0.30
CA ALA A 33 19.84 -2.62 1.51
C ALA A 33 18.35 -2.85 1.20
N VAL A 34 17.72 -1.99 0.39
CA VAL A 34 16.32 -2.16 -0.03
C VAL A 34 16.13 -3.46 -0.82
N ARG A 35 17.09 -3.83 -1.69
CA ARG A 35 17.03 -5.11 -2.41
C ARG A 35 17.17 -6.32 -1.50
N GLU A 36 18.04 -6.26 -0.51
CA GLU A 36 18.19 -7.33 0.49
C GLU A 36 16.94 -7.47 1.34
N GLU A 37 16.34 -6.36 1.76
CA GLU A 37 15.10 -6.33 2.53
C GLU A 37 13.92 -6.88 1.72
N LEU A 38 13.82 -6.53 0.44
CA LEU A 38 12.87 -7.16 -0.50
C LEU A 38 13.11 -8.66 -0.68
N HIS A 39 14.36 -9.10 -0.78
CA HIS A 39 14.69 -10.52 -0.87
C HIS A 39 14.34 -11.28 0.41
N LYS A 40 14.56 -10.66 1.58
CA LYS A 40 14.13 -11.21 2.88
C LYS A 40 12.61 -11.29 2.96
N LEU A 41 11.90 -10.24 2.56
CA LEU A 41 10.44 -10.25 2.45
C LEU A 41 9.92 -11.36 1.53
N GLN A 42 10.60 -11.63 0.42
CA GLN A 42 10.22 -12.70 -0.51
C GLN A 42 10.52 -14.10 0.03
N LYS A 43 11.57 -14.26 0.85
CA LYS A 43 11.99 -15.57 1.40
C LYS A 43 11.31 -15.93 2.73
N GLU A 44 11.21 -14.96 3.63
CA GLU A 44 10.74 -15.14 5.01
C GLU A 44 9.28 -14.70 5.17
N GLY A 45 8.75 -13.94 4.19
CA GLY A 45 7.43 -13.35 4.24
C GLY A 45 7.40 -12.02 4.96
N VAL A 46 6.23 -11.40 5.05
CA VAL A 46 6.04 -10.18 5.85
C VAL A 46 6.10 -10.54 7.34
N ILE A 47 6.98 -9.88 8.08
CA ILE A 47 7.04 -9.99 9.54
C ILE A 47 5.84 -9.28 10.16
N GLN A 48 5.29 -9.88 11.22
CA GLN A 48 4.09 -9.36 11.92
C GLN A 48 4.24 -7.89 12.32
N GLU A 49 5.43 -7.48 12.76
CA GLU A 49 5.71 -6.11 13.20
C GLU A 49 5.57 -5.07 12.06
N GLU A 50 6.01 -5.41 10.84
CA GLU A 50 5.84 -4.54 9.68
C GLU A 50 4.37 -4.47 9.24
N LEU A 51 3.64 -5.59 9.32
CA LEU A 51 2.21 -5.61 9.04
C LEU A 51 1.45 -4.72 10.04
N ASP A 52 1.76 -4.83 11.33
CA ASP A 52 1.11 -4.05 12.39
C ASP A 52 1.41 -2.55 12.21
N LYS A 53 2.64 -2.19 11.83
CA LYS A 53 3.02 -0.81 11.50
C LYS A 53 2.23 -0.29 10.29
N PHE A 54 2.13 -1.10 9.23
CA PHE A 54 1.35 -0.75 8.05
C PHE A 54 -0.15 -0.55 8.38
N ILE A 55 -0.75 -1.44 9.17
CA ILE A 55 -2.14 -1.32 9.61
C ILE A 55 -2.34 -0.04 10.43
N SER A 56 -1.40 0.30 11.32
CA SER A 56 -1.45 1.51 12.14
C SER A 56 -1.36 2.79 11.29
N GLU A 57 -0.42 2.83 10.34
CA GLU A 57 -0.26 3.95 9.41
C GLU A 57 -1.50 4.15 8.53
N GLU A 58 -2.02 3.07 7.94
CA GLU A 58 -3.22 3.13 7.10
C GLU A 58 -4.48 3.47 7.89
N SER A 59 -4.62 2.99 9.14
CA SER A 59 -5.72 3.38 10.03
C SER A 59 -5.67 4.87 10.36
N ARG A 60 -4.48 5.41 10.68
CA ARG A 60 -4.30 6.84 10.94
C ARG A 60 -4.62 7.68 9.70
N LYS A 61 -4.17 7.23 8.52
CA LYS A 61 -4.46 7.89 7.24
C LYS A 61 -5.96 7.86 6.93
N TYR A 62 -6.64 6.75 7.19
CA TYR A 62 -8.10 6.63 7.06
C TYR A 62 -8.83 7.66 7.92
N GLU A 63 -8.44 7.82 9.18
CA GLU A 63 -9.04 8.83 10.07
C GLU A 63 -8.83 10.26 9.58
N LEU A 64 -7.63 10.57 9.08
CA LEU A 64 -7.32 11.89 8.52
C LEU A 64 -8.14 12.16 7.25
N GLN A 65 -8.27 11.17 6.39
CA GLN A 65 -9.07 11.24 5.17
C GLN A 65 -10.56 11.42 5.48
N ALA A 66 -11.08 10.68 6.47
CA ALA A 66 -12.48 10.80 6.91
C ALA A 66 -12.85 12.20 7.42
N LYS A 67 -11.87 12.94 7.96
CA LYS A 67 -12.05 14.32 8.45
C LYS A 67 -11.86 15.40 7.37
N SER A 68 -11.42 15.03 6.17
CA SER A 68 -11.06 15.97 5.11
C SER A 68 -12.15 16.09 4.04
N ASN A 69 -12.76 17.27 3.90
CA ASN A 69 -13.76 17.54 2.86
C ASN A 69 -13.18 17.41 1.44
N GLN A 70 -11.92 17.81 1.25
CA GLN A 70 -11.22 17.69 -0.03
C GLN A 70 -11.06 16.22 -0.45
N PHE A 71 -10.81 15.35 0.53
CA PHE A 71 -10.75 13.91 0.30
C PHE A 71 -12.11 13.39 -0.17
N TRP A 72 -13.19 13.71 0.53
CA TRP A 72 -14.54 13.26 0.17
C TRP A 72 -14.94 13.69 -1.25
N LEU A 73 -14.67 14.94 -1.63
CA LEU A 73 -14.94 15.41 -2.99
C LEU A 73 -14.19 14.59 -4.05
N SER A 74 -12.90 14.33 -3.81
CA SER A 74 -12.06 13.56 -4.72
C SER A 74 -12.49 12.09 -4.79
N TYR A 75 -12.85 11.51 -3.65
CA TYR A 75 -13.32 10.12 -3.53
C TYR A 75 -14.65 9.93 -4.25
N LEU A 76 -15.66 10.75 -3.96
CA LEU A 76 -16.99 10.65 -4.58
C LEU A 76 -16.90 10.83 -6.09
N LYS A 77 -16.12 11.80 -6.57
CA LYS A 77 -15.87 11.99 -8.00
C LYS A 77 -15.23 10.76 -8.63
N GLY A 78 -14.20 10.20 -8.00
CA GLY A 78 -13.52 9.00 -8.49
C GLY A 78 -14.43 7.77 -8.55
N GLN A 79 -15.26 7.56 -7.53
CA GLN A 79 -16.23 6.45 -7.52
C GLN A 79 -17.32 6.65 -8.58
N TRP A 80 -17.79 7.88 -8.77
CA TRP A 80 -18.75 8.23 -9.81
C TRP A 80 -18.21 7.94 -11.22
N ASP A 81 -16.98 8.41 -11.51
CA ASP A 81 -16.34 8.21 -12.81
C ASP A 81 -16.12 6.72 -13.11
N LYS A 82 -15.79 5.93 -12.08
CA LYS A 82 -15.56 4.48 -12.19
C LYS A 82 -16.83 3.64 -12.09
N LYS A 83 -18.00 4.25 -11.81
CA LYS A 83 -19.28 3.57 -11.52
C LYS A 83 -19.15 2.51 -10.41
N GLU A 84 -18.33 2.79 -9.40
CA GLU A 84 -18.08 1.89 -8.28
C GLU A 84 -18.92 2.28 -7.04
N SER A 85 -19.15 1.32 -6.14
CA SER A 85 -19.90 1.57 -4.89
C SER A 85 -19.19 2.61 -4.01
N LEU A 86 -19.97 3.51 -3.40
CA LEU A 86 -19.47 4.52 -2.46
C LEU A 86 -19.08 3.92 -1.10
N ASP A 87 -19.50 2.69 -0.81
CA ASP A 87 -19.31 2.04 0.49
C ASP A 87 -17.89 1.47 0.66
N GLN A 88 -17.04 1.53 -0.37
CA GLN A 88 -15.69 0.97 -0.31
C GLN A 88 -14.86 1.60 0.81
N PHE A 89 -14.95 2.91 1.00
CA PHE A 89 -14.27 3.60 2.09
C PHE A 89 -14.72 3.08 3.45
N LEU A 90 -16.03 2.91 3.67
CA LEU A 90 -16.58 2.41 4.94
C LEU A 90 -16.15 0.96 5.26
N LYS A 91 -15.90 0.16 4.23
CA LYS A 91 -15.45 -1.23 4.35
C LYS A 91 -13.93 -1.34 4.60
N TYR A 92 -13.16 -0.29 4.33
CA TYR A 92 -11.70 -0.30 4.40
C TYR A 92 -11.13 -0.71 5.77
N PRO A 93 -11.63 -0.20 6.92
CA PRO A 93 -11.13 -0.62 8.23
C PRO A 93 -11.40 -2.10 8.53
N HIS A 94 -12.50 -2.65 8.02
CA HIS A 94 -12.80 -4.07 8.18
C HIS A 94 -11.84 -4.90 7.34
N LEU A 95 -11.56 -4.48 6.10
CA LEU A 95 -10.61 -5.15 5.22
C LEU A 95 -9.21 -5.17 5.83
N LEU A 96 -8.74 -4.06 6.41
CA LEU A 96 -7.43 -4.00 7.09
C LEU A 96 -7.29 -5.02 8.22
N LYS A 97 -8.38 -5.30 8.96
CA LYS A 97 -8.40 -6.33 10.02
C LYS A 97 -8.47 -7.76 9.48
N THR A 98 -8.96 -7.94 8.26
CA THR A 98 -9.07 -9.25 7.60
C THR A 98 -7.81 -9.64 6.84
N ILE A 99 -6.85 -8.71 6.68
CA ILE A 99 -5.53 -9.02 6.12
C ILE A 99 -4.81 -9.99 7.07
N HIS A 100 -4.68 -11.25 6.66
CA HIS A 100 -3.91 -12.24 7.37
C HIS A 100 -2.60 -12.52 6.63
N LEU A 101 -1.49 -12.60 7.37
CA LEU A 101 -0.14 -12.92 6.85
C LEU A 101 -0.12 -14.17 5.93
N LYS A 102 -0.99 -15.15 6.19
CA LYS A 102 -1.12 -16.36 5.38
C LYS A 102 -1.55 -16.09 3.93
N GLU A 103 -2.40 -15.10 3.70
CA GLU A 103 -2.82 -14.71 2.35
C GLU A 103 -1.69 -13.97 1.63
N ILE A 104 -1.01 -13.05 2.33
CA ILE A 104 0.10 -12.26 1.75
C ILE A 104 1.24 -13.17 1.27
N ASN A 105 1.65 -14.16 2.07
CA ASN A 105 2.71 -15.09 1.69
C ASN A 105 2.33 -15.97 0.49
N LYS A 106 1.03 -16.19 0.24
CA LYS A 106 0.57 -16.93 -0.95
C LYS A 106 0.75 -16.12 -2.24
N TYR A 107 0.62 -14.80 -2.18
CA TYR A 107 0.81 -13.90 -3.33
C TYR A 107 2.27 -13.50 -3.57
N CYS A 108 3.17 -13.65 -2.58
CA CYS A 108 4.62 -13.41 -2.77
C CYS A 108 5.36 -14.55 -3.51
N HIS A 109 4.76 -15.73 -3.64
CA HIS A 109 5.36 -16.90 -4.27
C HIS A 109 4.88 -17.19 -5.71
N SER A 110 4.09 -16.31 -6.32
CA SER A 110 3.58 -16.46 -7.71
C SER A 110 4.28 -15.55 -8.70
#